data_AF-A0A842WB74-F1
#
_entry.id   AF-A0A842WB74-F1
#
_cell.length_a   1.000
_cell.length_b   1.000
_cell.length_c   1.000
_cell.angle_alpha   90.00
_cell.angle_beta   90.00
_cell.angle_gamma   90.00
#
_symmetry.space_group_name_H-M   'P 1'
#
loop_
_entity.id
_entity.type
_entity.pdbx_description
1 polymer ?
#
loop_
_entity_poly.entity_id
_entity_poly.type
_entity_poly.pdbx_seq_one_letter_code
_entity_poly.pdbx_strand_id
1 'polypeptide(L)'
;MRCTKHKKEFISTCNWCGKRVCPLCIAKKEGKKVYCEKCATQLAGFKRIKLPKVDKKPPEQETTVQKQVESSKKKLVLDDDGYLVIEQ
;
A
#
# COMPACT_ATOMS: atom_id res chain seq x y z
N MET A 1 -26.55 3.36 -1.44
CA MET A 1 -26.09 1.95 -1.28
C MET A 1 -24.57 1.94 -1.10
N ARG A 2 -24.04 1.29 -0.05
CA ARG A 2 -22.60 1.31 0.31
C ARG A 2 -21.95 -0.07 0.12
N CYS A 3 -20.65 -0.09 -0.12
CA CYS A 3 -19.84 -1.30 -0.18
C CYS A 3 -19.75 -1.96 1.20
N THR A 4 -19.97 -3.28 1.29
CA THR A 4 -19.90 -4.03 2.55
C THR A 4 -18.48 -4.12 3.10
N LYS A 5 -17.46 -4.21 2.24
CA LYS A 5 -16.04 -4.29 2.65
C LYS A 5 -15.51 -2.95 3.16
N HIS A 6 -15.76 -1.89 2.41
CA HIS A 6 -15.10 -0.59 2.61
C HIS A 6 -16.01 0.50 3.18
N LYS A 7 -17.31 0.22 3.35
CA LYS A 7 -18.35 1.17 3.81
C LYS A 7 -18.44 2.48 3.01
N LYS A 8 -17.79 2.55 1.83
CA LYS A 8 -17.84 3.68 0.88
C LYS A 8 -18.94 3.49 -0.16
N GLU A 9 -19.40 4.59 -0.74
CA GLU A 9 -20.39 4.55 -1.81
C GLU A 9 -19.83 3.91 -3.08
N PHE A 10 -20.71 3.25 -3.83
CA PHE A 10 -20.36 2.71 -5.14
C PHE A 10 -20.30 3.85 -6.14
N ILE A 11 -19.13 4.06 -6.75
CA ILE A 11 -18.91 5.17 -7.70
C ILE A 11 -18.97 4.70 -9.15
N SER A 12 -18.84 3.40 -9.39
CA SER A 12 -18.76 2.86 -10.74
C SER A 12 -19.12 1.38 -10.79
N THR A 13 -19.19 0.83 -11.99
CA THR A 13 -19.58 -0.55 -12.24
C THR A 13 -18.50 -1.23 -13.07
N CYS A 14 -18.04 -2.41 -12.62
CA CYS A 14 -17.04 -3.17 -13.36
C CYS A 14 -17.54 -3.48 -14.77
N ASN A 15 -16.77 -3.07 -15.79
CA ASN A 15 -17.14 -3.23 -17.19
C ASN A 15 -17.11 -4.69 -17.67
N TRP A 16 -16.48 -5.59 -16.92
CA TRP A 16 -16.37 -7.00 -17.28
C TRP A 16 -17.50 -7.84 -16.65
N CYS A 17 -17.73 -7.71 -15.34
CA CYS A 17 -18.69 -8.54 -14.61
C CYS A 17 -19.98 -7.80 -14.19
N GLY A 18 -20.09 -6.51 -14.47
CA GLY A 18 -21.27 -5.69 -14.12
C GLY A 18 -21.42 -5.41 -12.61
N LYS A 19 -20.46 -5.78 -11.76
CA LYS A 19 -20.56 -5.56 -10.31
C LYS A 19 -20.28 -4.10 -9.95
N ARG A 20 -21.09 -3.52 -9.06
CA ARG A 20 -20.85 -2.19 -8.48
C ARG A 20 -19.58 -2.19 -7.63
N VAL A 21 -18.71 -1.22 -7.85
CA VAL A 21 -17.41 -1.07 -7.19
C VAL A 21 -17.28 0.32 -6.55
N CYS A 22 -16.79 0.33 -5.31
CA CYS A 22 -16.43 1.56 -4.61
C CYS A 22 -14.99 1.99 -5.00
N PRO A 23 -14.52 3.20 -4.66
CA PRO A 23 -13.20 3.69 -5.11
C PRO A 23 -12.04 2.77 -4.71
N LEU A 24 -12.18 2.06 -3.58
CA LEU A 24 -11.19 1.10 -3.08
C LEU A 24 -11.28 -0.30 -3.73
N CYS A 25 -12.40 -0.65 -4.37
CA CYS A 25 -12.56 -1.94 -5.06
C CYS A 25 -12.15 -1.91 -6.54
N ILE A 26 -11.81 -0.73 -7.07
CA ILE A 26 -11.35 -0.58 -8.44
C ILE A 26 -9.86 -0.95 -8.47
N ALA A 27 -9.53 -2.03 -9.17
CA ALA A 27 -8.16 -2.51 -9.25
C ALA A 27 -7.45 -2.07 -10.54
N LYS A 28 -8.19 -1.88 -11.63
CA LYS A 28 -7.65 -1.37 -12.90
C LYS A 28 -8.63 -0.38 -13.53
N LYS A 29 -8.09 0.68 -14.13
CA LYS A 29 -8.83 1.63 -14.97
C LYS A 29 -8.14 1.72 -16.33
N GLU A 30 -8.91 1.53 -17.40
CA GLU A 30 -8.44 1.73 -18.78
C GLU A 30 -9.33 2.77 -19.46
N GLY A 31 -8.90 4.02 -19.43
CA GLY A 31 -9.71 5.16 -19.83
C GLY A 31 -11.00 5.24 -19.02
N LYS A 32 -12.14 5.12 -19.69
CA LYS A 32 -13.49 5.15 -19.08
C LYS A 32 -13.92 3.80 -18.49
N LYS A 33 -13.21 2.71 -18.77
CA LYS A 33 -13.56 1.37 -18.29
C LYS A 33 -12.93 1.11 -16.93
N VAL A 34 -13.73 0.68 -15.97
CA VAL A 34 -13.25 0.27 -14.64
C VAL A 34 -13.38 -1.24 -14.45
N TYR A 35 -12.44 -1.84 -13.74
CA TYR A 35 -12.43 -3.27 -13.45
C TYR A 35 -12.27 -3.53 -11.95
N CYS A 36 -13.06 -4.48 -11.45
CA CYS A 36 -12.90 -4.98 -10.09
C CYS A 36 -11.63 -5.84 -9.97
N GLU A 37 -11.14 -6.02 -8.75
CA GLU A 37 -9.96 -6.84 -8.43
C GLU A 37 -9.95 -8.20 -9.14
N LYS A 38 -11.03 -8.98 -9.04
CA LYS A 38 -11.12 -10.31 -9.66
C LYS A 38 -10.98 -10.28 -11.19
N CYS A 39 -11.54 -9.29 -11.85
CA CYS A 39 -11.48 -9.15 -13.30
C CYS A 39 -10.15 -8.54 -13.75
N ALA A 40 -9.59 -7.62 -12.96
CA ALA A 40 -8.29 -7.03 -13.22
C ALA A 40 -7.18 -8.09 -13.21
N THR A 41 -7.22 -9.04 -12.27
CA THR A 41 -6.25 -10.16 -12.22
C THR A 41 -6.35 -11.09 -13.43
N GLN A 42 -7.54 -11.24 -14.02
CA GLN A 42 -7.72 -12.04 -15.25
C GLN A 42 -7.25 -11.29 -16.50
N LEU A 43 -7.48 -9.97 -16.53
CA LEU A 43 -7.07 -9.08 -17.62
C LEU A 43 -5.55 -8.85 -17.66
N ALA A 44 -4.93 -8.69 -16.50
CA ALA A 44 -3.49 -8.66 -16.36
C ALA A 44 -3.00 -10.12 -16.48
N GLY A 45 -2.98 -10.63 -17.71
CA GLY A 45 -2.53 -11.97 -18.04
C GLY A 45 -1.34 -12.35 -17.17
N PHE A 46 -1.54 -13.37 -16.34
CA PHE A 46 -0.60 -13.81 -15.33
C PHE A 46 0.81 -14.00 -15.92
N LYS A 47 1.70 -13.00 -15.82
CA LYS A 47 3.13 -13.24 -15.71
C LYS A 47 3.38 -13.82 -14.31
N ARG A 48 2.94 -15.05 -14.08
CA ARG A 48 3.51 -15.86 -12.99
C ARG A 48 4.91 -16.25 -13.46
N ILE A 49 5.88 -15.39 -13.19
CA ILE A 49 7.25 -15.84 -13.13
C ILE A 49 7.25 -16.83 -11.96
N LYS A 50 7.39 -18.13 -12.25
CA LYS A 50 7.66 -19.13 -11.21
C LYS A 50 8.91 -18.65 -10.49
N LEU A 51 8.76 -18.15 -9.26
CA LEU A 51 9.92 -18.05 -8.38
C LEU A 51 10.44 -19.48 -8.21
N PRO A 52 11.75 -19.74 -8.39
CA PRO A 52 12.32 -21.02 -8.03
C PRO A 52 11.95 -21.31 -6.57
N LYS A 53 11.55 -22.54 -6.29
CA LYS A 53 11.27 -22.99 -4.92
C LYS A 53 12.55 -22.77 -4.12
N VAL A 54 12.57 -21.72 -3.30
CA VAL A 54 13.56 -21.63 -2.24
C VAL A 54 13.14 -22.70 -1.23
N ASP A 55 13.86 -23.82 -1.28
CA ASP A 55 13.86 -24.83 -0.24
C ASP A 55 13.96 -24.12 1.11
N LYS A 56 12.97 -24.35 1.97
CA LYS A 56 12.97 -23.88 3.35
C LYS A 56 14.09 -24.57 4.10
N LYS A 57 15.30 -24.04 4.01
CA LYS A 57 16.30 -24.19 5.06
C LYS A 57 16.10 -23.01 6.01
N PRO A 58 15.80 -23.21 7.31
CA PRO A 58 15.80 -22.11 8.25
C PRO A 58 17.26 -21.65 8.45
N PRO A 59 17.64 -20.41 8.14
CA PRO A 59 18.84 -19.85 8.74
C PRO A 59 18.47 -19.43 10.16
N GLU A 60 18.96 -20.20 11.12
CA GLU A 60 19.24 -19.69 12.46
C GLU A 60 20.09 -18.42 12.31
N GLN A 61 19.60 -17.35 12.94
CA GLN A 61 20.29 -16.18 13.49
C GLN A 61 21.56 -15.69 12.77
N GLU A 62 21.56 -14.42 12.35
CA GLU A 62 22.39 -13.38 12.99
C GLU A 62 22.26 -12.05 12.22
N THR A 63 21.80 -11.05 12.98
CA THR A 63 22.34 -9.67 13.06
C THR A 63 22.49 -8.81 11.79
N THR A 64 21.93 -7.59 11.92
CA THR A 64 22.32 -6.29 11.32
C THR A 64 21.17 -5.69 10.48
N VAL A 65 20.23 -4.94 11.06
CA VAL A 65 20.29 -3.53 11.50
C VAL A 65 20.30 -2.51 10.34
N GLN A 66 19.31 -1.58 10.41
CA GLN A 66 19.08 -0.32 9.67
C GLN A 66 18.32 -0.43 8.32
N LYS A 67 17.22 0.30 8.10
CA LYS A 67 17.09 1.75 8.29
C LYS A 67 15.64 2.23 8.51
N GLN A 68 15.42 2.76 9.72
CA GLN A 68 14.59 3.90 10.18
C GLN A 68 13.42 4.38 9.29
N VAL A 69 12.15 4.21 9.70
CA VAL A 69 11.31 5.16 10.48
C VAL A 69 11.65 6.65 10.36
N GLU A 70 10.73 7.38 9.74
CA GLU A 70 10.08 8.59 10.26
C GLU A 70 10.96 9.52 11.12
N SER A 71 11.52 10.56 10.51
CA SER A 71 12.19 11.63 11.24
C SER A 71 11.96 12.98 10.58
N SER A 72 11.04 13.76 11.15
CA SER A 72 11.11 15.22 11.21
C SER A 72 10.15 15.73 12.27
N LYS A 73 10.29 15.22 13.50
CA LYS A 73 9.80 15.90 14.71
C LYS A 73 11.00 16.58 15.35
N LYS A 74 11.24 17.83 14.96
CA LYS A 74 12.24 18.70 15.61
C LYS A 74 11.87 18.83 17.09
N LYS A 75 12.67 18.22 17.94
CA LYS A 75 12.62 18.38 19.39
C LYS A 75 13.36 19.69 19.70
N LEU A 76 12.60 20.77 19.86
CA LEU A 76 13.09 22.01 20.45
C LEU A 76 13.28 21.74 21.95
N VAL A 77 14.48 21.97 22.47
CA VAL A 77 14.78 21.97 23.90
C VAL A 77 15.00 23.43 24.29
N LEU A 78 14.31 23.88 25.33
CA LEU A 78 14.55 25.17 25.99
C LEU A 78 15.50 24.92 27.16
N ASP A 79 16.59 25.68 27.23
CA ASP A 79 17.44 25.78 28.42
C ASP A 79 16.88 26.86 29.38
N ASP A 80 17.21 26.74 30.67
CA ASP A 80 16.64 27.52 31.80
C ASP A 80 16.98 29.04 31.78
N ASP A 81 17.84 29.50 30.84
CA ASP A 81 18.16 30.92 30.60
C ASP A 81 17.58 31.44 29.27
N GLY A 82 16.68 30.69 28.62
CA GLY A 82 15.78 31.21 27.60
C GLY A 82 16.40 31.59 26.25
N TYR A 83 17.56 31.05 25.87
CA TYR A 83 18.12 31.25 24.53
C TYR A 83 18.32 29.95 23.76
N LEU A 84 17.86 29.93 22.50
CA LEU A 84 17.86 28.79 21.60
C LEU A 84 19.15 28.80 20.78
N VAL A 85 20.11 27.94 21.10
CA VAL A 85 21.39 27.84 20.37
C VAL A 85 21.28 26.76 19.29
N ILE A 86 21.60 27.12 18.04
CA ILE A 86 21.73 26.20 16.91
C ILE A 86 23.21 26.21 16.52
N GLU A 87 23.98 25.19 16.91
CA GLU A 87 25.37 25.03 16.45
C GLU A 87 25.38 24.51 15.01
N GLN A 88 26.22 25.11 14.15
CA GLN A 88 26.51 24.65 12.78
C GLN A 88 27.85 23.95 12.73
#